data_AF-A0A412N423-F1
#
_entry.id   AF-A0A412N423-F1
#
_cell.length_a   1.000
_cell.length_b   1.000
_cell.length_c   1.000
_cell.angle_alpha   90.00
_cell.angle_beta   90.00
_cell.angle_gamma   90.00
#
_symmetry.space_group_name_H-M   'P 1'
#
loop_
_entity.id
_entity.type
_entity.pdbx_description
1 polymer ?
#
loop_
_entity_poly.entity_id
_entity_poly.type
_entity_poly.pdbx_seq_one_letter_code
_entity_poly.pdbx_strand_id
1 'polypeptide(L)'
;MDSRDIEKWRVKLDSYANVADGVEYWLARDLMEPMGYTRWENFAEVVKRAKVSCETNKTPVDSHFRDTTKMVTAGVAARAVKDYKLTRYACYLIAQNGDSNKQEIALAQAYFAVQTRRFY
;
A
#
# COMPACT_ATOMS: atom_id res chain seq x y z
N MET A 1 -10.77 -15.68 11.19
CA MET A 1 -10.81 -14.28 11.65
C MET A 1 -12.26 -13.87 11.74
N ASP A 2 -12.70 -13.30 12.87
CA ASP A 2 -14.12 -12.96 13.06
C ASP A 2 -14.46 -11.58 12.48
N SER A 3 -15.74 -11.22 12.43
CA SER A 3 -16.18 -9.93 11.86
C SER A 3 -15.63 -8.71 12.60
N ARG A 4 -15.28 -8.84 13.89
CA ARG A 4 -14.74 -7.74 14.71
C ARG A 4 -13.26 -7.52 14.41
N ASP A 5 -12.53 -8.59 14.14
CA ASP A 5 -11.12 -8.52 13.72
C ASP A 5 -10.97 -7.87 12.34
N ILE A 6 -11.88 -8.17 11.40
CA ILE A 6 -11.94 -7.49 10.10
C ILE A 6 -12.15 -5.99 10.29
N GLU A 7 -13.11 -5.60 11.13
CA GLU A 7 -13.41 -4.18 11.37
C GLU A 7 -12.23 -3.45 12.00
N LYS A 8 -11.59 -4.03 13.02
CA LYS A 8 -10.37 -3.46 13.61
C LYS A 8 -9.27 -3.28 12.57
N TRP A 9 -9.10 -4.23 11.67
CA TRP A 9 -8.09 -4.16 10.63
C TRP A 9 -8.40 -3.07 9.59
N ARG A 10 -9.68 -2.89 9.23
CA ARG A 10 -10.12 -1.78 8.38
C ARG A 10 -9.84 -0.43 9.02
N VAL A 11 -10.20 -0.25 10.28
CA VAL A 11 -9.88 0.97 11.05
C VAL A 11 -8.37 1.22 11.08
N LYS A 12 -7.57 0.15 11.22
CA LYS A 12 -6.10 0.24 11.15
C LYS A 12 -5.65 0.75 9.77
N LEU A 13 -6.16 0.21 8.66
CA LEU A 13 -5.83 0.72 7.32
C LEU A 13 -6.30 2.16 7.07
N ASP A 14 -7.48 2.52 7.56
CA ASP A 14 -8.01 3.88 7.46
C ASP A 14 -7.10 4.87 8.19
N SER A 15 -6.49 4.47 9.32
CA SER A 15 -5.54 5.32 10.04
C SER A 15 -4.24 5.62 9.27
N TYR A 16 -3.88 4.80 8.28
CA TYR A 16 -2.75 5.04 7.39
C TYR A 16 -3.14 5.84 6.13
N ALA A 17 -4.43 6.08 5.91
CA ALA A 17 -4.89 6.91 4.81
C ALA A 17 -4.56 8.38 5.11
N ASN A 18 -3.96 9.05 4.14
CA ASN A 18 -3.67 10.46 4.18
C ASN A 18 -4.47 11.16 3.07
N VAL A 19 -4.75 12.44 3.24
CA VAL A 19 -5.43 13.25 2.22
C VAL A 19 -4.55 14.43 1.86
N ALA A 20 -4.26 14.58 0.56
CA ALA A 20 -3.64 15.78 0.01
C ALA A 20 -4.50 16.27 -1.16
N ASP A 21 -4.83 17.56 -1.17
CA ASP A 21 -5.63 18.20 -2.22
C ASP A 21 -6.96 17.46 -2.51
N GLY A 22 -7.59 16.91 -1.47
CA GLY A 22 -8.84 16.15 -1.57
C GLY A 22 -8.69 14.73 -2.13
N VAL A 23 -7.46 14.24 -2.34
CA VAL A 23 -7.17 12.91 -2.86
C VAL A 23 -6.52 12.05 -1.76
N GLU A 24 -7.07 10.84 -1.57
CA GLU A 24 -6.53 9.86 -0.63
C GLU A 24 -5.23 9.24 -1.18
N TYR A 25 -4.23 9.12 -0.31
CA TYR A 25 -3.00 8.39 -0.59
C TYR A 25 -2.50 7.63 0.64
N TRP A 26 -1.70 6.59 0.39
CA TRP A 26 -0.98 5.83 1.40
C TRP A 26 0.51 5.90 1.14
N LEU A 27 1.31 5.75 2.20
CA LEU A 27 2.74 5.61 2.10
C LEU A 27 3.12 4.13 2.07
N ALA A 28 3.99 3.73 1.15
CA ALA A 28 4.42 2.33 1.03
C ALA A 28 5.09 1.84 2.32
N ARG A 29 5.90 2.67 2.97
CA ARG A 29 6.53 2.34 4.26
C ARG A 29 5.52 2.03 5.35
N ASP A 30 4.39 2.74 5.36
CA ASP A 30 3.33 2.57 6.36
C ASP A 30 2.45 1.36 6.06
N LEU A 31 2.24 1.03 4.78
CA LEU A 31 1.46 -0.14 4.39
C LEU A 31 2.15 -1.48 4.63
N MET A 32 3.48 -1.47 4.79
CA MET A 32 4.26 -2.68 5.02
C MET A 32 3.75 -3.47 6.25
N GLU A 33 3.53 -2.79 7.37
CA GLU A 33 3.08 -3.39 8.62
C GLU A 33 1.66 -3.99 8.55
N PRO A 34 0.60 -3.25 8.15
CA PRO A 34 -0.74 -3.81 8.05
C PRO A 34 -0.84 -4.91 6.99
N MET A 35 0.05 -4.94 5.98
CA MET A 35 0.15 -6.03 4.99
C MET A 35 0.99 -7.23 5.46
N GLY A 36 1.46 -7.24 6.71
CA GLY A 36 2.16 -8.38 7.30
C GLY A 36 3.64 -8.50 6.89
N TYR A 37 4.27 -7.41 6.48
CA TYR A 37 5.70 -7.35 6.19
C TYR A 37 6.46 -6.63 7.30
N THR A 38 7.57 -7.20 7.73
CA THR A 38 8.45 -6.62 8.77
C THR A 38 9.71 -5.99 8.18
N ARG A 39 10.09 -6.40 6.96
CA ARG A 39 11.31 -5.98 6.28
C ARG A 39 10.99 -5.26 4.98
N TRP A 40 11.57 -4.08 4.81
CA TRP A 40 11.36 -3.27 3.62
C TRP A 40 11.81 -3.96 2.35
N GLU A 41 12.90 -4.73 2.39
CA GLU A 41 13.42 -5.38 1.18
C GLU A 41 12.38 -6.32 0.55
N ASN A 42 11.63 -7.04 1.39
CA ASN A 42 10.56 -7.95 0.96
C ASN A 42 9.36 -7.18 0.40
N PHE A 43 9.00 -6.07 1.05
CA PHE A 43 7.87 -5.26 0.60
C PHE A 43 8.18 -4.46 -0.67
N ALA A 44 9.41 -3.97 -0.80
CA ALA A 44 9.87 -3.26 -1.99
C ALA A 44 9.80 -4.13 -3.24
N GLU A 45 10.06 -5.44 -3.11
CA GLU A 45 9.91 -6.40 -4.20
C GLU A 45 8.43 -6.56 -4.62
N VAL A 46 7.49 -6.57 -3.66
CA VAL A 46 6.05 -6.58 -3.96
C VAL A 46 5.63 -5.28 -4.66
N VAL A 47 6.09 -4.12 -4.18
CA VAL A 47 5.84 -2.82 -4.82
C VAL A 47 6.38 -2.81 -6.25
N LYS A 48 7.57 -3.37 -6.49
CA LYS A 48 8.17 -3.47 -7.83
C LYS A 48 7.30 -4.31 -8.76
N ARG A 49 6.81 -5.47 -8.30
CA ARG A 49 5.89 -6.31 -9.08
C ARG A 49 4.57 -5.58 -9.38
N ALA A 50 4.03 -4.86 -8.42
CA ALA A 50 2.83 -4.05 -8.60
C ALA A 50 3.01 -2.94 -9.66
N LYS A 51 4.19 -2.30 -9.71
CA LYS A 51 4.53 -1.33 -10.78
C LYS A 51 4.51 -2.01 -12.15
N VAL A 52 5.12 -3.20 -12.29
CA VAL A 52 5.10 -3.98 -13.55
C VAL A 52 3.67 -4.36 -13.96
N SER A 53 2.81 -4.75 -13.01
CA SER A 53 1.38 -4.99 -13.30
C SER A 53 0.66 -3.73 -13.78
N CYS A 54 0.97 -2.57 -13.21
CA CYS A 54 0.42 -1.28 -13.64
C CYS A 54 0.80 -0.94 -15.08
N GLU A 55 2.08 -1.12 -15.45
CA GLU A 55 2.60 -0.94 -16.81
C GLU A 55 1.90 -1.88 -17.81
N THR A 56 1.72 -3.14 -17.41
CA THR A 56 1.05 -4.17 -18.23
C THR A 56 -0.40 -3.79 -18.53
N ASN A 57 -1.08 -3.14 -17.57
CA ASN A 57 -2.44 -2.61 -17.73
C ASN A 57 -2.49 -1.27 -18.48
N LYS A 58 -1.39 -0.85 -19.15
CA LYS A 58 -1.26 0.40 -19.92
C LYS A 58 -1.62 1.66 -19.11
N THR A 59 -1.50 1.59 -17.79
CA THR A 59 -1.82 2.70 -16.90
C THR A 59 -0.51 3.39 -16.48
N PRO A 60 -0.41 4.73 -16.52
CA PRO A 60 0.83 5.42 -16.14
C PRO A 60 1.23 5.14 -14.69
N VAL A 61 2.39 4.52 -14.49
CA VAL A 61 2.90 4.17 -13.15
C VAL A 61 3.05 5.40 -12.26
N ASP A 62 3.56 6.50 -12.81
CA ASP A 62 3.82 7.73 -12.06
C ASP A 62 2.53 8.40 -11.53
N SER A 63 1.39 8.14 -12.17
CA SER A 63 0.08 8.59 -11.68
C SER A 63 -0.38 7.84 -10.43
N HIS A 64 0.17 6.66 -10.17
CA HIS A 64 -0.27 5.77 -9.10
C HIS A 64 0.80 5.51 -8.03
N PHE A 65 2.08 5.56 -8.42
CA PHE A 65 3.25 5.33 -7.59
C PHE A 65 4.19 6.53 -7.69
N ARG A 66 3.96 7.55 -6.86
CA ARG A 66 4.80 8.74 -6.86
C ARG A 66 5.97 8.57 -5.89
N ASP A 67 7.19 8.65 -6.39
CA ASP A 67 8.40 8.57 -5.58
C ASP A 67 8.42 9.69 -4.52
N THR A 68 8.76 9.34 -3.28
CA THR A 68 8.89 10.27 -2.18
C THR A 68 9.95 9.78 -1.19
N THR A 69 10.19 10.55 -0.14
CA THR A 69 11.07 10.14 0.95
C THR A 69 10.32 10.22 2.26
N LYS A 70 10.60 9.26 3.14
CA LYS A 70 10.12 9.27 4.52
C LYS A 70 11.30 9.43 5.45
N MET A 71 11.17 10.32 6.42
CA MET A 71 12.16 10.42 7.49
C MET A 71 11.92 9.29 8.48
N VAL A 72 12.96 8.49 8.73
CA VAL A 72 12.93 7.41 9.73
C VAL A 72 14.05 7.60 10.73
N THR A 73 13.74 7.38 12.00
CA THR A 73 14.72 7.38 13.07
C THR A 73 15.54 6.09 13.00
N ALA A 74 16.84 6.21 12.78
CA ALA A 74 17.79 5.12 12.74
C ALA A 74 18.80 5.32 13.88
N GLY A 75 18.46 4.82 15.07
CA GLY A 75 19.22 5.10 16.29
C GLY A 75 19.09 6.57 16.69
N VAL A 76 20.21 7.26 16.81
CA VAL A 76 20.28 8.67 17.27
C VAL A 76 20.05 9.69 16.14
N ALA A 77 20.04 9.25 14.88
CA ALA A 77 19.93 10.13 13.72
C ALA A 77 18.68 9.79 12.88
N ALA A 78 18.03 10.82 12.34
CA ALA A 78 16.97 10.66 11.36
C ALA A 78 17.57 10.64 9.95
N ARG A 79 17.13 9.69 9.11
CA ARG A 79 17.56 9.60 7.70
C ARG A 79 16.36 9.58 6.77
N ALA A 80 16.51 10.21 5.61
CA ALA A 80 15.54 10.12 4.52
C ALA A 80 15.71 8.76 3.83
N VAL A 81 14.66 7.94 3.81
CA VAL A 81 14.62 6.68 3.07
C VAL A 81 13.62 6.76 1.94
N LYS A 82 13.88 6.00 0.86
CA LYS A 82 12.95 5.89 -0.27
C LYS A 82 11.59 5.37 0.20
N ASP A 83 10.54 6.02 -0.28
CA ASP A 83 9.14 5.67 -0.07
C ASP A 83 8.33 6.00 -1.34
N TYR A 84 7.03 5.68 -1.34
CA TYR A 84 6.11 6.00 -2.42
C TYR A 84 4.78 6.50 -1.86
N LYS A 85 4.24 7.56 -2.46
CA LYS A 85 2.83 7.92 -2.34
C LYS A 85 2.02 7.05 -3.30
N LEU A 86 1.06 6.35 -2.75
CA LEU A 86 0.28 5.32 -3.44
C LEU A 86 -1.18 5.75 -3.49
N THR A 87 -1.73 5.76 -4.69
CA THR A 87 -3.20 5.85 -4.85
C THR A 87 -3.87 4.57 -4.36
N ARG A 88 -5.18 4.62 -4.11
CA ARG A 88 -5.97 3.43 -3.75
C ARG A 88 -5.80 2.28 -4.76
N TYR A 89 -5.70 2.60 -6.06
CA TYR A 89 -5.42 1.61 -7.11
C TYR A 89 -4.02 0.98 -6.99
N ALA A 90 -2.98 1.77 -6.69
CA ALA A 90 -1.65 1.23 -6.43
C ALA A 90 -1.64 0.28 -5.23
N CYS A 91 -2.34 0.63 -4.15
CA CYS A 91 -2.50 -0.23 -2.98
C CYS A 91 -3.18 -1.55 -3.33
N TYR A 92 -4.20 -1.53 -4.19
CA TYR A 92 -4.86 -2.73 -4.71
C TYR A 92 -3.92 -3.61 -5.54
N LEU A 93 -3.08 -3.03 -6.41
CA LEU A 93 -2.08 -3.78 -7.17
C LEU A 93 -1.00 -4.39 -6.28
N ILE A 94 -0.56 -3.67 -5.24
CA ILE A 94 0.37 -4.18 -4.23
C ILE A 94 -0.25 -5.39 -3.51
N ALA A 95 -1.50 -5.29 -3.09
CA ALA A 95 -2.20 -6.39 -2.43
C ALA A 95 -2.37 -7.62 -3.36
N GLN A 96 -2.61 -7.42 -4.66
CA GLN A 96 -2.69 -8.53 -5.62
C GLN A 96 -1.34 -9.23 -5.86
N ASN A 97 -0.23 -8.48 -5.77
CA ASN A 97 1.12 -9.02 -5.97
C ASN A 97 1.81 -9.46 -4.66
N GLY A 98 1.12 -9.34 -3.53
CA GLY A 98 1.60 -9.76 -2.22
C GLY A 98 1.62 -11.28 -2.05
N ASP A 99 2.17 -11.73 -0.91
CA ASP A 99 2.18 -13.15 -0.55
C ASP A 99 0.78 -13.62 -0.15
N SER A 100 0.16 -14.44 -1.01
CA SER A 100 -1.20 -14.94 -0.83
C SER A 100 -1.37 -15.84 0.41
N ASN A 101 -0.29 -16.32 1.01
CA ASN A 101 -0.34 -17.09 2.26
C ASN A 101 -0.56 -16.20 3.50
N LYS A 102 -0.40 -14.87 3.37
CA LYS A 102 -0.64 -13.91 4.45
C LYS A 102 -2.11 -13.51 4.47
N GLN A 103 -2.76 -13.65 5.62
CA GLN A 103 -4.16 -13.23 5.79
C GLN A 103 -4.33 -11.72 5.61
N GLU A 104 -3.31 -10.95 6.00
CA GLU A 104 -3.23 -9.50 5.84
C GLU A 104 -3.31 -9.08 4.37
N ILE A 105 -2.74 -9.87 3.46
CA ILE A 105 -2.82 -9.63 2.02
C ILE A 105 -4.26 -9.83 1.52
N ALA A 106 -4.93 -10.90 1.94
CA ALA A 106 -6.33 -11.14 1.57
C ALA A 106 -7.25 -10.00 2.06
N LEU A 107 -6.99 -9.46 3.26
CA LEU A 107 -7.73 -8.31 3.77
C LEU A 107 -7.45 -7.04 2.99
N ALA A 108 -6.18 -6.80 2.65
CA ALA A 108 -5.80 -5.65 1.82
C ALA A 108 -6.49 -5.71 0.46
N GLN A 109 -6.57 -6.89 -0.15
CA GLN A 109 -7.30 -7.09 -1.40
C GLN A 109 -8.78 -6.71 -1.23
N ALA A 110 -9.45 -7.21 -0.19
CA ALA A 110 -10.85 -6.91 0.08
C ALA A 110 -11.09 -5.41 0.34
N TYR A 111 -10.21 -4.76 1.12
CA TYR A 111 -10.32 -3.35 1.46
C TYR A 111 -10.08 -2.43 0.25
N PHE A 112 -9.01 -2.66 -0.51
CA PHE A 112 -8.64 -1.79 -1.64
C PHE A 112 -9.47 -2.06 -2.90
N ALA A 113 -10.11 -3.23 -3.01
CA ALA A 113 -11.02 -3.53 -4.13
C ALA A 113 -12.29 -2.65 -4.16
N VAL A 114 -12.63 -1.95 -3.06
CA VAL A 114 -13.89 -1.19 -2.92
C VAL A 114 -13.99 0.01 -3.87
N GLN A 115 -12.99 0.29 -4.71
CA GLN A 115 -13.08 1.35 -5.72
C GLN A 115 -12.52 0.99 -7.10
N THR A 116 -12.91 -0.17 -7.63
CA THR A 116 -12.82 -0.46 -9.07
C THR A 116 -14.20 -0.51 -9.76
N ARG A 117 -15.30 -0.26 -9.04
CA ARG A 117 -16.69 -0.33 -9.56
C ARG A 117 -17.27 1.00 -10.06
N ARG A 118 -16.48 2.04 -10.24
CA ARG A 118 -16.96 3.33 -10.76
C ARG A 118 -15.99 3.90 -11.76
N PHE A 119 -15.83 3.24 -12.91
CA PHE A 119 -15.58 3.86 -14.22
C PHE A 119 -15.88 2.78 -15.27
N TYR A 120 -17.13 2.76 -15.73
CA TYR A 120 -17.56 2.17 -17.01
C TYR A 120 -18.51 3.18 -17.66
#